data_AF-A0A8U0QHQ4-F1
#
_entry.id   AF-A0A8U0QHQ4-F1
#
_cell.length_a   1.000
_cell.length_b   1.000
_cell.length_c   1.000
_cell.angle_alpha   90.00
_cell.angle_beta   90.00
_cell.angle_gamma   90.00
#
_symmetry.space_group_name_H-M   'P 1'
#
loop_
_entity.id
_entity.type
_entity.pdbx_description
1 polymer ?
#
loop_
_entity_poly.entity_id
_entity_poly.type
_entity_poly.pdbx_seq_one_letter_code
_entity_poly.pdbx_strand_id
1 'polypeptide(L)'
;MEKVPQRFLISYYSSVTDLHAENTKDCHTTFSNLQPGTEYTVSISTVLKNGEQSEPVSTTICTILPAPDQLTVDSVDTTSAAVSWNQPPGLDQTQHHYQISYHCPGTEPHITTTSSHSITLSDLQYGTQYSVTVCTVLENGKQSQLVSTTLTTVLPAPDQLTVDSVDTTSAAVSWSQPPGLDQSQHHYQISYHCPGTEPHITTTSSHSITLSDLQRGTQYSVTVCTVLENGKQSQLVSTTLTTRFRLPTQNEELRIVLVGKAGSGKSAAGNTIVGTKKKPFRSRFSSISLTKNCDKTRGKVGEQSVAVIDTPGLFDTTLSNEEGLRKIALCISLSAPGPHVFLVVIRLGRFTEEERNTVEMIQRFFGDEASKYTMVLFTHGESLDDDVTIEDFLIENPDLKTFISQCNGGYHVFNNKAKNSNQVPELLQKINKMVMRNGGSHYTTEMFQEAERAIEEEKNRILREKEEMMNKRKENKLEHEAREKAERTNSYTAERCNTQ
;
A
#
# COMPACT_ATOMS: atom_id res chain seq x y z
N MET A 1 -93.51 -41.28 -0.03
CA MET A 1 -92.81 -40.87 1.20
C MET A 1 -92.24 -39.49 0.95
N GLU A 2 -92.98 -38.45 1.35
CA GLU A 2 -92.50 -37.07 1.24
C GLU A 2 -91.25 -36.90 2.09
N LYS A 3 -90.18 -36.34 1.50
CA LYS A 3 -89.02 -35.87 2.24
C LYS A 3 -89.51 -34.81 3.23
N VAL A 4 -89.61 -35.16 4.50
CA VAL A 4 -89.77 -34.17 5.58
C VAL A 4 -88.56 -33.23 5.47
N PRO A 5 -88.73 -31.92 5.27
CA PRO A 5 -87.61 -30.99 5.33
C PRO A 5 -87.16 -30.96 6.79
N GLN A 6 -86.10 -31.70 7.04
CA GLN A 6 -85.39 -31.76 8.30
C GLN A 6 -84.44 -30.56 8.31
N ARG A 7 -84.45 -29.79 9.39
CA ARG A 7 -83.38 -28.84 9.69
C ARG A 7 -82.57 -29.42 10.85
N PHE A 8 -81.28 -29.15 10.89
CA PHE A 8 -80.40 -29.55 11.97
C PHE A 8 -80.21 -28.39 12.93
N LEU A 9 -80.35 -28.65 14.23
CA LEU A 9 -79.91 -27.73 15.27
C LEU A 9 -78.46 -28.11 15.61
N ILE A 10 -77.55 -27.20 15.32
CA ILE A 10 -76.13 -27.39 15.57
C ILE A 10 -75.73 -26.42 16.69
N SER A 11 -75.08 -26.93 17.72
CA SER A 11 -74.56 -26.10 18.80
C SER A 11 -73.10 -26.39 19.09
N TYR A 12 -72.38 -25.39 19.57
CA TYR A 12 -71.04 -25.54 20.09
C TYR A 12 -70.83 -24.65 21.32
N TYR A 13 -69.99 -25.13 22.24
CA TYR A 13 -69.58 -24.39 23.43
C TYR A 13 -68.20 -24.86 23.90
N SER A 14 -67.54 -24.06 24.72
CA SER A 14 -66.30 -24.43 25.41
C SER A 14 -66.33 -23.92 26.86
N SER A 15 -65.24 -24.09 27.61
CA SER A 15 -65.10 -23.50 28.93
C SER A 15 -65.06 -21.97 28.94
N VAL A 16 -64.78 -21.34 27.79
CA VAL A 16 -64.58 -19.89 27.62
C VAL A 16 -65.51 -19.28 26.56
N THR A 17 -66.32 -20.11 25.89
CA THR A 17 -67.27 -19.68 24.86
C THR A 17 -68.66 -20.19 25.24
N ASP A 18 -69.58 -19.25 25.45
CA ASP A 18 -70.99 -19.57 25.72
C ASP A 18 -71.61 -20.42 24.61
N LEU A 19 -72.67 -21.13 24.96
CA LEU A 19 -73.41 -21.97 24.03
C LEU A 19 -73.94 -21.15 22.86
N HIS A 20 -73.38 -21.40 21.68
CA HIS A 20 -73.92 -20.92 20.43
C HIS A 20 -74.71 -22.03 19.76
N ALA A 21 -75.88 -21.72 19.22
CA ALA A 21 -76.74 -22.68 18.55
C ALA A 21 -77.44 -22.05 17.34
N GLU A 22 -77.45 -22.76 16.22
CA GLU A 22 -78.04 -22.31 14.96
C GLU A 22 -78.78 -23.44 14.26
N ASN A 23 -79.83 -23.10 13.50
CA ASN A 23 -80.53 -24.06 12.66
C ASN A 23 -80.07 -23.95 11.20
N THR A 24 -79.67 -25.07 10.61
CA THR A 24 -79.31 -25.16 9.19
C THR A 24 -80.11 -26.23 8.46
N LYS A 25 -80.24 -26.10 7.15
CA LYS A 25 -80.79 -27.15 6.27
C LYS A 25 -79.69 -27.94 5.56
N ASP A 26 -78.43 -27.49 5.68
CA ASP A 26 -77.28 -28.11 5.04
C ASP A 26 -76.75 -29.27 5.89
N CYS A 27 -76.13 -30.25 5.21
CA CYS A 27 -75.48 -31.39 5.86
C CYS A 27 -74.05 -31.10 6.37
N HIS A 28 -73.61 -29.84 6.27
CA HIS A 28 -72.33 -29.35 6.76
C HIS A 28 -72.50 -27.91 7.25
N THR A 29 -71.69 -27.50 8.21
CA THR A 29 -71.57 -26.10 8.66
C THR A 29 -70.11 -25.80 8.99
N THR A 30 -69.74 -24.51 8.98
CA THR A 30 -68.41 -24.06 9.33
C THR A 30 -68.49 -23.06 10.47
N PHE A 31 -67.87 -23.39 11.60
CA PHE A 31 -67.74 -22.48 12.72
C PHE A 31 -66.54 -21.55 12.50
N SER A 32 -66.74 -20.26 12.71
CA SER A 32 -65.70 -19.23 12.58
C SER A 32 -65.45 -18.56 13.94
N ASN A 33 -64.33 -17.85 14.06
CA ASN A 33 -63.96 -17.10 15.28
C ASN A 33 -63.84 -17.98 16.54
N LEU A 34 -63.44 -19.25 16.38
CA LEU A 34 -63.11 -20.12 17.51
C LEU A 34 -61.78 -19.72 18.13
N GLN A 35 -61.68 -19.82 19.46
CA GLN A 35 -60.44 -19.54 20.19
C GLN A 35 -59.39 -20.62 19.89
N PRO A 36 -58.13 -20.26 19.61
CA PRO A 36 -57.08 -21.25 19.36
C PRO A 36 -56.76 -22.13 20.58
N GLY A 37 -56.27 -23.35 20.36
CA GLY A 37 -55.89 -24.30 21.42
C GLY A 37 -57.03 -24.76 22.35
N THR A 38 -58.29 -24.45 22.02
CA THR A 38 -59.46 -24.61 22.87
C THR A 38 -60.26 -25.84 22.49
N GLU A 39 -60.71 -26.60 23.48
CA GLU A 39 -61.59 -27.75 23.28
C GLU A 39 -63.05 -27.29 23.21
N TYR A 40 -63.72 -27.63 22.11
CA TYR A 40 -65.12 -27.34 21.87
C TYR A 40 -65.92 -28.63 21.85
N THR A 41 -67.05 -28.64 22.56
CA THR A 41 -68.07 -29.68 22.40
C THR A 41 -69.04 -29.22 21.33
N VAL A 42 -69.16 -29.99 20.26
CA VAL A 42 -70.10 -29.73 19.16
C VAL A 42 -71.21 -30.77 19.23
N SER A 43 -72.46 -30.32 19.17
CA SER A 43 -73.65 -31.18 19.22
C SER A 43 -74.57 -30.92 18.04
N ILE A 44 -75.18 -31.98 17.50
CA ILE A 44 -76.11 -31.91 16.36
C ILE A 44 -77.37 -32.71 16.71
N SER A 45 -78.54 -32.09 16.55
CA SER A 45 -79.83 -32.78 16.62
C SER A 45 -80.68 -32.52 15.37
N THR A 46 -81.54 -33.46 15.02
CA THR A 46 -82.50 -33.30 13.91
C THR A 46 -83.77 -32.63 14.46
N VAL A 47 -84.24 -31.58 13.78
CA VAL A 47 -85.46 -30.84 14.15
C VAL A 47 -86.53 -31.02 13.08
N LEU A 48 -87.69 -31.54 13.48
CA LEU A 48 -88.86 -31.76 12.63
C LEU A 48 -89.70 -30.47 12.49
N LYS A 49 -90.60 -30.44 11.50
CA LYS A 49 -91.50 -29.28 11.24
C LYS A 49 -92.41 -28.93 12.43
N ASN A 50 -92.77 -29.92 13.25
CA ASN A 50 -93.60 -29.76 14.44
C ASN A 50 -92.80 -29.25 15.66
N GLY A 51 -91.49 -29.05 15.52
CA GLY A 51 -90.60 -28.55 16.58
C GLY A 51 -89.97 -29.64 17.45
N GLU A 52 -90.31 -30.91 17.26
CA GLU A 52 -89.67 -32.03 17.96
C GLU A 52 -88.21 -32.19 17.54
N GLN A 53 -87.35 -32.54 18.51
CA GLN A 53 -85.91 -32.71 18.33
C GLN A 53 -85.50 -34.14 18.67
N SER A 54 -84.53 -34.68 17.93
CA SER A 54 -83.87 -35.93 18.31
C SER A 54 -82.95 -35.73 19.51
N GLU A 55 -82.53 -36.83 20.14
CA GLU A 55 -81.35 -36.81 21.01
C GLU A 55 -80.14 -36.25 20.24
N PRO A 56 -79.37 -35.33 20.85
CA PRO A 56 -78.21 -34.75 20.20
C PRO A 56 -77.06 -35.75 20.14
N VAL A 57 -76.38 -35.79 18.99
CA VAL A 57 -75.09 -36.48 18.86
C VAL A 57 -74.00 -35.44 19.08
N SER A 58 -73.09 -35.71 20.01
CA SER A 58 -72.00 -34.79 20.35
C SER A 58 -70.62 -35.40 20.13
N THR A 59 -69.66 -34.53 19.87
CA THR A 59 -68.23 -34.86 19.77
C THR A 59 -67.40 -33.68 20.27
N THR A 60 -66.17 -33.93 20.68
CA THR A 60 -65.23 -32.88 21.07
C THR A 60 -64.18 -32.69 20.00
N ILE A 61 -63.84 -31.43 19.73
CA ILE A 61 -62.76 -31.05 18.82
C ILE A 61 -61.87 -30.04 19.53
N CYS A 62 -60.57 -30.08 19.28
CA CYS A 62 -59.63 -29.08 19.78
C CYS A 62 -59.13 -28.25 18.60
N THR A 63 -59.25 -26.92 18.70
CA THR A 63 -58.66 -26.03 17.71
C THR A 63 -57.13 -26.09 17.80
N ILE A 64 -56.47 -25.89 16.65
CA ILE A 64 -55.01 -25.86 16.56
C ILE A 64 -54.52 -24.57 17.24
N LEU A 65 -53.44 -24.67 18.03
CA LEU A 65 -52.73 -23.50 18.56
C LEU A 65 -51.76 -22.99 17.49
N PRO A 66 -51.94 -21.77 16.94
CA PRO A 66 -51.05 -21.22 15.93
C PRO A 66 -49.65 -21.05 16.49
N ALA A 67 -48.66 -21.35 15.66
CA ALA A 67 -47.26 -21.13 15.98
C ALA A 67 -46.87 -19.67 15.68
N PRO A 68 -45.77 -19.16 16.28
CA PRO A 68 -45.20 -17.88 15.91
C PRO A 68 -44.86 -17.84 14.42
N ASP A 69 -45.06 -16.71 13.76
CA ASP A 69 -44.73 -16.56 12.35
C ASP A 69 -43.38 -15.84 12.19
N GLN A 70 -42.70 -16.05 11.05
CA GLN A 70 -41.45 -15.35 10.69
C GLN A 70 -40.37 -15.34 11.79
N LEU A 71 -39.90 -16.51 12.22
CA LEU A 71 -38.72 -16.59 13.10
C LEU A 71 -37.46 -16.11 12.34
N THR A 72 -36.89 -14.99 12.77
CA THR A 72 -35.69 -14.37 12.18
C THR A 72 -34.54 -14.29 13.17
N VAL A 73 -33.33 -14.28 12.61
CA VAL A 73 -32.09 -14.01 13.36
C VAL A 73 -31.70 -12.57 13.09
N ASP A 74 -31.73 -11.74 14.14
CA ASP A 74 -31.58 -10.29 14.04
C ASP A 74 -30.12 -9.87 14.13
N SER A 75 -29.38 -10.49 15.04
CA SER A 75 -27.93 -10.31 15.20
C SER A 75 -27.28 -11.57 15.74
N VAL A 76 -26.00 -11.76 15.41
CA VAL A 76 -25.20 -12.87 15.90
C VAL A 76 -23.83 -12.35 16.31
N ASP A 77 -23.48 -12.58 17.56
CA ASP A 77 -22.20 -12.26 18.17
C ASP A 77 -21.40 -13.55 18.47
N THR A 78 -20.33 -13.41 19.24
CA THR A 78 -19.43 -14.52 19.60
C THR A 78 -20.04 -15.46 20.62
N THR A 79 -20.77 -14.92 21.60
CA THR A 79 -21.40 -15.68 22.71
C THR A 79 -22.89 -15.41 22.85
N SER A 80 -23.47 -14.61 21.96
CA SER A 80 -24.89 -14.26 21.97
C SER A 80 -25.50 -14.19 20.58
N ALA A 81 -26.81 -14.30 20.50
CA ALA A 81 -27.57 -14.05 19.28
C ALA A 81 -28.96 -13.52 19.62
N ALA A 82 -29.45 -12.54 18.87
CA ALA A 82 -30.81 -12.04 18.99
C ALA A 82 -31.71 -12.69 17.94
N VAL A 83 -32.88 -13.15 18.36
CA VAL A 83 -33.91 -13.71 17.49
C VAL A 83 -35.25 -13.07 17.79
N SER A 84 -36.09 -12.92 16.76
CA SER A 84 -37.43 -12.37 16.86
C SER A 84 -38.43 -13.13 16.00
N TRP A 85 -39.71 -12.93 16.29
CA TRP A 85 -40.83 -13.55 15.59
C TRP A 85 -42.08 -12.68 15.69
N ASN A 86 -43.03 -12.92 14.79
CA ASN A 86 -44.34 -12.27 14.81
C ASN A 86 -45.29 -12.99 15.75
N GLN A 87 -46.20 -12.21 16.34
CA GLN A 87 -47.28 -12.74 17.17
C GLN A 87 -48.17 -13.70 16.35
N PRO A 88 -48.53 -14.88 16.87
CA PRO A 88 -49.46 -15.78 16.21
C PRO A 88 -50.86 -15.14 16.07
N PRO A 89 -51.57 -15.35 14.94
CA PRO A 89 -52.89 -14.78 14.73
C PRO A 89 -53.92 -15.35 15.73
N GLY A 90 -54.81 -14.49 16.25
CA GLY A 90 -55.93 -14.93 17.08
C GLY A 90 -55.61 -15.17 18.57
N LEU A 91 -54.43 -14.72 19.04
CA LEU A 91 -54.02 -14.81 20.45
C LEU A 91 -54.06 -13.47 21.21
N ASP A 92 -54.66 -12.42 20.64
CA ASP A 92 -54.63 -11.05 21.18
C ASP A 92 -55.26 -10.91 22.59
N GLN A 93 -56.14 -11.83 22.95
CA GLN A 93 -56.88 -11.82 24.22
C GLN A 93 -56.53 -13.03 25.12
N THR A 94 -55.62 -13.89 24.69
CA THR A 94 -55.23 -15.10 25.42
C THR A 94 -53.87 -14.89 26.07
N GLN A 95 -53.75 -15.16 27.37
CA GLN A 95 -52.44 -15.15 28.03
C GLN A 95 -51.58 -16.30 27.49
N HIS A 96 -50.42 -15.95 26.96
CA HIS A 96 -49.48 -16.88 26.36
C HIS A 96 -48.05 -16.39 26.56
N HIS A 97 -47.11 -17.32 26.44
CA HIS A 97 -45.70 -17.01 26.37
C HIS A 97 -45.04 -17.86 25.28
N TYR A 98 -43.78 -17.59 25.00
CA TYR A 98 -42.98 -18.31 24.03
C TYR A 98 -41.95 -19.15 24.77
N GLN A 99 -41.83 -20.41 24.36
CA GLN A 99 -40.75 -21.28 24.79
C GLN A 99 -39.73 -21.40 23.66
N ILE A 100 -38.48 -21.12 23.99
CA ILE A 100 -37.35 -21.14 23.07
C ILE A 100 -36.42 -22.26 23.49
N SER A 101 -36.03 -23.09 22.53
CA SER A 101 -35.02 -24.12 22.74
C SER A 101 -33.90 -23.98 21.73
N TYR A 102 -32.66 -23.97 22.22
CA TYR A 102 -31.46 -23.84 21.38
C TYR A 102 -30.37 -24.82 21.81
N HIS A 103 -29.71 -25.41 20.83
CA HIS A 103 -28.66 -26.41 21.05
C HIS A 103 -27.70 -26.48 19.87
N CYS A 104 -26.49 -26.98 20.12
CA CYS A 104 -25.56 -27.39 19.09
C CYS A 104 -25.60 -28.91 18.92
N PRO A 105 -25.14 -29.46 17.79
CA PRO A 105 -25.18 -30.89 17.55
C PRO A 105 -24.43 -31.68 18.65
N GLY A 106 -25.13 -32.61 19.29
CA GLY A 106 -24.57 -33.48 20.33
C GLY A 106 -24.65 -32.94 21.77
N THR A 107 -25.28 -31.78 22.00
CA THR A 107 -25.55 -31.28 23.37
C THR A 107 -27.04 -31.34 23.73
N GLU A 108 -27.33 -31.29 25.02
CA GLU A 108 -28.72 -31.16 25.50
C GLU A 108 -29.28 -29.76 25.17
N PRO A 109 -30.57 -29.64 24.84
CA PRO A 109 -31.15 -28.35 24.52
C PRO A 109 -31.31 -27.45 25.73
N HIS A 110 -30.79 -26.23 25.61
CA HIS A 110 -31.12 -25.16 26.54
C HIS A 110 -32.54 -24.69 26.26
N ILE A 111 -33.33 -24.51 27.32
CA ILE A 111 -34.72 -24.10 27.24
C ILE A 111 -34.90 -22.83 28.07
N THR A 112 -35.55 -21.83 27.48
CA THR A 112 -35.91 -20.57 28.14
C THR A 112 -37.30 -20.13 27.70
N THR A 113 -37.91 -19.21 28.44
CA THR A 113 -39.24 -18.67 28.14
C THR A 113 -39.25 -17.15 28.18
N THR A 114 -40.11 -16.54 27.37
CA THR A 114 -40.31 -15.08 27.35
C THR A 114 -41.74 -14.74 26.96
N SER A 115 -42.27 -13.62 27.44
CA SER A 115 -43.53 -13.04 26.97
C SER A 115 -43.34 -12.02 25.83
N SER A 116 -42.08 -11.70 25.50
CA SER A 116 -41.74 -10.76 24.42
C SER A 116 -41.65 -11.47 23.06
N HIS A 117 -41.72 -10.70 21.98
CA HIS A 117 -41.60 -11.18 20.59
C HIS A 117 -40.14 -11.32 20.11
N SER A 118 -39.20 -11.20 21.04
CA SER A 118 -37.77 -11.30 20.79
C SER A 118 -37.04 -11.77 22.04
N ILE A 119 -35.89 -12.40 21.86
CA ILE A 119 -34.99 -12.78 22.95
C ILE A 119 -33.53 -12.75 22.50
N THR A 120 -32.65 -12.38 23.42
CA THR A 120 -31.20 -12.56 23.27
C THR A 120 -30.80 -13.88 23.92
N LEU A 121 -30.30 -14.80 23.11
CA LEU A 121 -29.65 -16.03 23.55
C LEU A 121 -28.24 -15.68 24.04
N SER A 122 -27.85 -16.19 25.20
CA SER A 122 -26.54 -15.93 25.83
C SER A 122 -25.79 -17.25 26.06
N ASP A 123 -24.53 -17.14 26.47
CA ASP A 123 -23.65 -18.25 26.83
C ASP A 123 -23.44 -19.25 25.67
N LEU A 124 -23.47 -18.75 24.43
CA LEU A 124 -23.18 -19.52 23.23
C LEU A 124 -21.67 -19.71 23.04
N GLN A 125 -21.28 -20.80 22.41
CA GLN A 125 -19.91 -21.06 21.99
C GLN A 125 -19.65 -20.38 20.66
N TYR A 126 -18.49 -19.73 20.49
CA TYR A 126 -18.09 -19.07 19.25
C TYR A 126 -17.85 -20.06 18.10
N GLY A 127 -18.07 -19.62 16.85
CA GLY A 127 -17.82 -20.43 15.66
C GLY A 127 -18.69 -21.68 15.51
N THR A 128 -19.73 -21.81 16.33
CA THR A 128 -20.58 -23.00 16.47
C THR A 128 -21.96 -22.75 15.89
N GLN A 129 -22.48 -23.74 15.16
CA GLN A 129 -23.83 -23.71 14.63
C GLN A 129 -24.83 -24.15 15.70
N TYR A 130 -25.86 -23.34 15.91
CA TYR A 130 -26.98 -23.62 16.81
C TYR A 130 -28.27 -23.78 16.01
N SER A 131 -29.07 -24.77 16.40
CA SER A 131 -30.47 -24.89 15.99
C SER A 131 -31.34 -24.24 17.06
N VAL A 132 -32.13 -23.25 16.68
CA VAL A 132 -33.06 -22.52 17.55
C VAL A 132 -34.49 -22.87 17.16
N THR A 133 -35.32 -23.16 18.15
CA THR A 133 -36.74 -23.48 17.96
C THR A 133 -37.59 -22.63 18.88
N VAL A 134 -38.77 -22.22 18.42
CA VAL A 134 -39.73 -21.42 19.17
C VAL A 134 -41.11 -22.04 19.02
N CYS A 135 -41.86 -22.16 20.12
CA CYS A 135 -43.29 -22.46 20.10
C CYS A 135 -44.05 -21.53 21.05
N THR A 136 -45.33 -21.37 20.79
CA THR A 136 -46.26 -20.69 21.69
C THR A 136 -46.78 -21.66 22.73
N VAL A 137 -46.82 -21.24 23.98
CA VAL A 137 -47.27 -22.02 25.13
C VAL A 137 -48.38 -21.26 25.84
N LEU A 138 -49.54 -21.92 26.01
CA LEU A 138 -50.66 -21.43 26.79
C LEU A 138 -50.48 -21.74 28.29
N GLU A 139 -51.22 -21.07 29.17
CA GLU A 139 -51.18 -21.33 30.63
C GLU A 139 -51.54 -22.79 30.99
N ASN A 140 -52.36 -23.44 30.18
CA ASN A 140 -52.73 -24.86 30.37
C ASN A 140 -51.64 -25.84 29.91
N GLY A 141 -50.47 -25.34 29.47
CA GLY A 141 -49.32 -26.13 29.03
C GLY A 141 -49.41 -26.64 27.59
N LYS A 142 -50.49 -26.35 26.84
CA LYS A 142 -50.55 -26.72 25.41
C LYS A 142 -49.55 -25.90 24.60
N GLN A 143 -48.90 -26.58 23.66
CA GLN A 143 -47.87 -26.00 22.80
C GLN A 143 -48.29 -26.02 21.33
N SER A 144 -47.88 -25.00 20.58
CA SER A 144 -48.03 -24.95 19.13
C SER A 144 -47.07 -25.91 18.44
N GLN A 145 -47.13 -25.97 17.10
CA GLN A 145 -46.01 -26.52 16.33
C GLN A 145 -44.73 -25.69 16.57
N LEU A 146 -43.58 -26.36 16.46
CA LEU A 146 -42.27 -25.74 16.59
C LEU A 146 -41.90 -25.06 15.27
N VAL A 147 -41.41 -23.82 15.36
CA VAL A 147 -40.75 -23.12 14.25
C VAL A 147 -39.26 -23.11 14.52
N SER A 148 -38.45 -23.43 13.51
CA SER A 148 -37.01 -23.57 13.65
C SER A 148 -36.23 -22.64 12.73
N THR A 149 -35.05 -22.25 13.20
CA THR A 149 -34.04 -21.56 12.41
C THR A 149 -32.65 -22.01 12.86
N THR A 150 -31.62 -21.70 12.08
CA THR A 150 -30.23 -22.00 12.44
C THR A 150 -29.40 -20.74 12.40
N LEU A 151 -28.48 -20.59 13.34
CA LEU A 151 -27.51 -19.50 13.37
C LEU A 151 -26.10 -20.06 13.63
N THR A 152 -25.08 -19.33 13.22
CA THR A 152 -23.68 -19.69 13.51
C THR A 152 -22.99 -18.52 14.17
N THR A 153 -22.56 -18.69 15.41
CA THR A 153 -21.84 -17.66 16.16
C THR A 153 -20.53 -17.30 15.48
N VAL A 154 -20.12 -16.03 15.61
CA VAL A 154 -18.87 -15.53 15.01
C VAL A 154 -17.67 -15.92 15.87
N LEU A 155 -16.49 -15.98 15.24
CA LEU A 155 -15.23 -16.16 15.98
C LEU A 155 -14.78 -14.85 16.64
N PRO A 156 -14.23 -14.89 17.86
CA PRO A 156 -13.78 -13.69 18.54
C PRO A 156 -12.53 -13.12 17.84
N ALA A 157 -12.62 -11.84 17.49
CA ALA A 157 -11.56 -11.11 16.82
C ALA A 157 -10.58 -10.50 17.84
N PRO A 158 -9.32 -10.23 17.46
CA PRO A 158 -8.35 -9.60 18.34
C PRO A 158 -8.79 -8.20 18.74
N ASP A 159 -8.73 -7.89 20.03
CA ASP A 159 -9.08 -6.56 20.53
C ASP A 159 -7.86 -5.63 20.53
N GLN A 160 -8.10 -4.32 20.62
CA GLN A 160 -7.05 -3.29 20.83
C GLN A 160 -5.86 -3.37 19.87
N LEU A 161 -6.10 -3.46 18.56
CA LEU A 161 -5.00 -3.38 17.57
C LEU A 161 -4.33 -2.01 17.63
N THR A 162 -3.09 -1.96 18.13
CA THR A 162 -2.30 -0.74 18.28
C THR A 162 -1.01 -0.78 17.47
N VAL A 163 -0.55 0.42 17.10
CA VAL A 163 0.75 0.63 16.48
C VAL A 163 1.73 1.06 17.58
N ASP A 164 2.62 0.16 17.96
CA ASP A 164 3.51 0.36 19.11
C ASP A 164 4.69 1.26 18.75
N SER A 165 5.26 1.04 17.56
CA SER A 165 6.36 1.85 17.04
C SER A 165 6.37 1.82 15.52
N VAL A 166 6.87 2.90 14.94
CA VAL A 166 7.01 3.04 13.49
C VAL A 166 8.37 3.61 13.18
N ASP A 167 9.13 2.87 12.39
CA ASP A 167 10.44 3.25 11.86
C ASP A 167 10.35 3.60 10.38
N THR A 168 11.51 3.67 9.73
CA THR A 168 11.62 4.02 8.31
C THR A 168 11.25 2.86 7.38
N THR A 169 11.55 1.62 7.79
CA THR A 169 11.34 0.40 6.98
C THR A 169 10.65 -0.72 7.77
N SER A 170 10.22 -0.43 8.99
CA SER A 170 9.57 -1.39 9.87
C SER A 170 8.54 -0.71 10.74
N ALA A 171 7.59 -1.49 11.25
CA ALA A 171 6.64 -1.06 12.26
C ALA A 171 6.26 -2.22 13.17
N ALA A 172 6.15 -1.97 14.46
CA ALA A 172 5.64 -2.95 15.42
C ALA A 172 4.17 -2.68 15.70
N VAL A 173 3.36 -3.73 15.64
CA VAL A 173 1.94 -3.71 15.98
C VAL A 173 1.64 -4.79 17.00
N SER A 174 0.70 -4.52 17.90
CA SER A 174 0.24 -5.45 18.93
C SER A 174 -1.28 -5.43 19.05
N TRP A 175 -1.81 -6.48 19.66
CA TRP A 175 -3.24 -6.65 19.94
C TRP A 175 -3.42 -7.47 21.20
N SER A 176 -4.60 -7.41 21.81
CA SER A 176 -4.97 -8.26 22.94
C SER A 176 -5.63 -9.55 22.49
N GLN A 177 -5.41 -10.61 23.25
CA GLN A 177 -6.04 -11.91 22.99
C GLN A 177 -7.58 -11.79 23.06
N PRO A 178 -8.31 -12.36 22.09
CA PRO A 178 -9.76 -12.37 22.13
C PRO A 178 -10.29 -13.18 23.33
N PRO A 179 -11.37 -12.74 24.00
CA PRO A 179 -11.96 -13.47 25.11
C PRO A 179 -12.47 -14.86 24.68
N GLY A 180 -12.20 -15.88 25.51
CA GLY A 180 -12.72 -17.25 25.33
C GLY A 180 -11.84 -18.19 24.50
N LEU A 181 -10.71 -17.73 23.96
CA LEU A 181 -9.79 -18.58 23.18
C LEU A 181 -8.69 -19.27 23.99
N ASP A 182 -8.66 -19.12 25.32
CA ASP A 182 -7.56 -19.57 26.21
C ASP A 182 -7.23 -21.07 26.10
N GLN A 183 -8.20 -21.89 25.67
CA GLN A 183 -8.07 -23.34 25.56
C GLN A 183 -8.01 -23.85 24.11
N SER A 184 -8.08 -22.94 23.12
CA SER A 184 -8.11 -23.30 21.70
C SER A 184 -6.77 -23.03 21.03
N GLN A 185 -6.28 -23.97 20.22
CA GLN A 185 -5.12 -23.72 19.36
C GLN A 185 -5.52 -22.75 18.24
N HIS A 186 -4.89 -21.58 18.22
CA HIS A 186 -5.15 -20.52 17.26
C HIS A 186 -3.87 -19.76 16.92
N HIS A 187 -3.88 -19.09 15.79
CA HIS A 187 -2.85 -18.14 15.39
C HIS A 187 -3.50 -16.88 14.80
N TYR A 188 -2.69 -15.86 14.60
CA TYR A 188 -3.10 -14.59 14.03
C TYR A 188 -2.59 -14.49 12.60
N GLN A 189 -3.46 -14.08 11.68
CA GLN A 189 -3.09 -13.73 10.32
C GLN A 189 -3.08 -12.22 10.19
N ILE A 190 -1.97 -11.68 9.69
CA ILE A 190 -1.75 -10.26 9.49
C ILE A 190 -1.61 -10.02 8.00
N SER A 191 -2.34 -9.03 7.50
CA SER A 191 -2.25 -8.57 6.13
C SER A 191 -1.94 -7.08 6.12
N TYR A 192 -0.96 -6.66 5.34
CA TYR A 192 -0.59 -5.26 5.22
C TYR A 192 -0.25 -4.87 3.78
N HIS A 193 -0.70 -3.69 3.37
CA HIS A 193 -0.52 -3.20 2.00
C HIS A 193 -0.54 -1.68 1.95
N CYS A 194 0.06 -1.11 0.92
CA CYS A 194 -0.16 0.28 0.55
C CYS A 194 -1.20 0.37 -0.58
N PRO A 195 -1.84 1.53 -0.77
CA PRO A 195 -2.86 1.69 -1.81
C PRO A 195 -2.32 1.33 -3.20
N GLY A 196 -2.97 0.37 -3.87
CA GLY A 196 -2.60 -0.06 -5.23
C GLY A 196 -1.59 -1.21 -5.32
N THR A 197 -1.15 -1.80 -4.21
CA THR A 197 -0.33 -3.02 -4.20
C THR A 197 -1.10 -4.24 -3.72
N GLU A 198 -0.60 -5.43 -4.07
CA GLU A 198 -1.09 -6.67 -3.46
C GLU A 198 -0.77 -6.73 -1.96
N PRO A 199 -1.63 -7.35 -1.14
CA PRO A 199 -1.40 -7.46 0.28
C PRO A 199 -0.35 -8.51 0.64
N HIS A 200 0.59 -8.10 1.49
CA HIS A 200 1.53 -9.01 2.12
C HIS A 200 0.85 -9.70 3.29
N ILE A 201 0.88 -11.03 3.31
CA ILE A 201 0.23 -11.85 4.34
C ILE A 201 1.31 -12.58 5.14
N THR A 202 1.18 -12.55 6.46
CA THR A 202 2.03 -13.28 7.40
C THR A 202 1.22 -13.82 8.57
N THR A 203 1.75 -14.78 9.30
CA THR A 203 1.07 -15.42 10.43
C THR A 203 1.98 -15.47 11.66
N THR A 204 1.41 -15.34 12.85
CA THR A 204 2.14 -15.46 14.12
C THR A 204 1.25 -16.04 15.22
N SER A 205 1.84 -16.74 16.19
CA SER A 205 1.14 -17.15 17.42
C SER A 205 1.31 -16.13 18.56
N SER A 206 2.17 -15.12 18.39
CA SER A 206 2.39 -14.05 19.36
C SER A 206 1.32 -12.96 19.26
N HIS A 207 1.19 -12.13 20.30
CA HIS A 207 0.24 -11.01 20.36
C HIS A 207 0.81 -9.69 19.79
N SER A 208 1.97 -9.79 19.14
CA SER A 208 2.62 -8.70 18.45
C SER A 208 3.46 -9.23 17.30
N ILE A 209 3.73 -8.36 16.34
CA ILE A 209 4.62 -8.64 15.22
C ILE A 209 5.32 -7.36 14.76
N THR A 210 6.55 -7.52 14.29
CA THR A 210 7.26 -6.46 13.57
C THR A 210 7.12 -6.70 12.07
N LEU A 211 6.46 -5.76 11.39
CA LEU A 211 6.42 -5.68 9.95
C LEU A 211 7.77 -5.12 9.46
N SER A 212 8.41 -5.79 8.51
CA SER A 212 9.71 -5.41 7.95
C SER A 212 9.59 -5.09 6.46
N ASP A 213 10.67 -4.59 5.87
CA ASP A 213 10.79 -4.29 4.44
C ASP A 213 9.71 -3.31 3.91
N LEU A 214 9.23 -2.42 4.79
CA LEU A 214 8.25 -1.39 4.42
C LEU A 214 8.90 -0.25 3.63
N GLN A 215 8.16 0.31 2.68
CA GLN A 215 8.55 1.50 1.94
C GLN A 215 8.50 2.72 2.86
N ARG A 216 9.53 3.57 2.79
CA ARG A 216 9.65 4.78 3.62
C ARG A 216 8.57 5.80 3.27
N GLY A 217 8.06 6.51 4.27
CA GLY A 217 7.11 7.59 4.05
C GLY A 217 5.77 7.18 3.42
N THR A 218 5.44 5.90 3.52
CA THR A 218 4.31 5.28 2.85
C THR A 218 3.27 4.90 3.89
N GLN A 219 2.00 5.17 3.58
CA GLN A 219 0.88 4.74 4.41
C GLN A 219 0.55 3.28 4.11
N TYR A 220 0.43 2.49 5.17
CA TYR A 220 0.04 1.08 5.13
C TYR A 220 -1.27 0.90 5.88
N SER A 221 -2.18 0.13 5.28
CA SER A 221 -3.33 -0.44 5.95
C SER A 221 -2.95 -1.82 6.47
N VAL A 222 -3.08 -2.03 7.78
CA VAL A 222 -2.76 -3.29 8.46
C VAL A 222 -4.05 -3.88 9.00
N THR A 223 -4.29 -5.16 8.71
CA THR A 223 -5.44 -5.92 9.19
C THR A 223 -4.98 -7.17 9.93
N VAL A 224 -5.64 -7.52 11.02
CA VAL A 224 -5.37 -8.71 11.82
C VAL A 224 -6.68 -9.48 12.06
N CYS A 225 -6.63 -10.81 11.95
CA CYS A 225 -7.71 -11.70 12.38
C CYS A 225 -7.18 -12.94 13.11
N THR A 226 -8.06 -13.55 13.90
CA THR A 226 -7.83 -14.86 14.52
C THR A 226 -8.13 -15.96 13.50
N VAL A 227 -7.26 -16.96 13.41
CA VAL A 227 -7.44 -18.14 12.57
C VAL A 227 -7.34 -19.40 13.44
N LEU A 228 -8.39 -20.23 13.39
CA LEU A 228 -8.43 -21.53 14.06
C LEU A 228 -7.77 -22.62 13.18
N GLU A 229 -7.43 -23.78 13.77
CA GLU A 229 -6.86 -24.92 13.03
C GLU A 229 -7.75 -25.42 11.88
N ASN A 230 -9.07 -25.30 12.01
CA ASN A 230 -10.03 -25.66 10.97
C ASN A 230 -10.10 -24.64 9.81
N GLY A 231 -9.26 -23.60 9.82
CA GLY A 231 -9.18 -22.57 8.79
C GLY A 231 -10.25 -21.47 8.88
N LYS A 232 -11.19 -21.54 9.83
CA LYS A 232 -12.16 -20.45 10.04
C LYS A 232 -11.46 -19.21 10.58
N GLN A 233 -11.88 -18.05 10.08
CA GLN A 233 -11.32 -16.75 10.43
C GLN A 233 -12.34 -15.86 11.16
N SER A 234 -11.87 -15.06 12.11
CA SER A 234 -12.68 -14.00 12.73
C SER A 234 -12.90 -12.83 11.77
N GLN A 235 -13.69 -11.85 12.22
CA GLN A 235 -13.73 -10.55 11.55
C GLN A 235 -12.33 -9.89 11.55
N LEU A 236 -12.08 -9.06 10.53
CA LEU A 236 -10.83 -8.32 10.38
C LEU A 236 -10.86 -7.06 11.25
N VAL A 237 -9.82 -6.89 12.08
CA VAL A 237 -9.57 -5.63 12.78
C VAL A 237 -8.50 -4.87 12.03
N SER A 238 -8.70 -3.58 11.80
CA SER A 238 -7.83 -2.77 10.94
C SER A 238 -7.26 -1.55 11.65
N THR A 239 -6.06 -1.16 11.25
CA THR A 239 -5.42 0.09 11.61
C THR A 239 -4.60 0.61 10.45
N THR A 240 -4.16 1.85 10.53
CA THR A 240 -3.28 2.46 9.53
C THR A 240 -2.02 2.98 10.20
N LEU A 241 -0.88 2.79 9.55
CA LEU A 241 0.39 3.38 9.97
C LEU A 241 1.05 4.07 8.78
N THR A 242 1.89 5.05 9.04
CA THR A 242 2.69 5.71 8.00
C THR A 242 4.15 5.62 8.41
N THR A 243 4.94 4.89 7.63
CA THR A 243 6.38 4.74 7.89
C THR A 243 7.04 6.11 7.92
N ARG A 244 8.05 6.26 8.78
CA ARG A 244 8.70 7.56 8.95
C ARG A 244 9.53 7.89 7.72
N PHE A 245 9.41 9.13 7.25
CA PHE A 245 10.42 9.75 6.42
C PHE A 245 11.63 10.11 7.29
N ARG A 246 12.82 9.62 6.95
CA ARG A 246 14.05 10.18 7.51
C ARG A 246 14.50 11.32 6.59
N LEU A 247 14.24 12.57 6.98
CA LEU A 247 15.09 13.68 6.52
C LEU A 247 16.53 13.31 6.87
N PRO A 248 17.55 13.61 6.04
CA PRO A 248 18.94 13.39 6.42
C PRO A 248 19.14 14.01 7.80
N THR A 249 19.31 13.18 8.83
CA THR A 249 19.41 13.67 10.20
C THR A 249 20.69 14.50 10.33
N GLN A 250 20.71 15.49 11.23
CA GLN A 250 21.86 16.35 11.58
C GLN A 250 23.21 15.62 11.80
N ASN A 251 23.24 14.29 11.87
CA ASN A 251 24.43 13.45 12.07
C ASN A 251 24.96 12.73 10.81
N GLU A 252 24.27 12.77 9.67
CA GLU A 252 24.75 12.15 8.42
C GLU A 252 25.31 13.21 7.47
N GLU A 253 26.52 12.97 6.98
CA GLU A 253 27.21 13.89 6.07
C GLU A 253 26.58 13.88 4.67
N LEU A 254 26.11 15.05 4.22
CA LEU A 254 25.66 15.26 2.86
C LEU A 254 26.87 15.37 1.91
N ARG A 255 26.94 14.50 0.90
CA ARG A 255 28.09 14.35 0.00
C ARG A 255 27.76 14.93 -1.38
N ILE A 256 28.44 16.01 -1.73
CA ILE A 256 28.19 16.83 -2.91
C ILE A 256 29.39 16.70 -3.83
N VAL A 257 29.18 16.27 -5.07
CA VAL A 257 30.23 16.19 -6.10
C VAL A 257 30.02 17.32 -7.11
N LEU A 258 31.02 18.16 -7.31
CA LEU A 258 30.96 19.29 -8.24
C LEU A 258 31.51 18.88 -9.61
N VAL A 259 30.71 18.87 -10.66
CA VAL A 259 31.11 18.47 -12.03
C VAL A 259 30.91 19.60 -13.02
N GLY A 260 31.68 19.63 -14.11
CA GLY A 260 31.57 20.69 -15.13
C GLY A 260 32.93 21.09 -15.74
N LYS A 261 32.91 21.96 -16.75
CA LYS A 261 34.11 22.36 -17.51
C LYS A 261 35.16 23.10 -16.67
N ALA A 262 36.39 23.18 -17.19
CA ALA A 262 37.43 24.00 -16.56
C ALA A 262 37.00 25.48 -16.52
N GLY A 263 37.27 26.17 -15.41
CA GLY A 263 36.91 27.59 -15.27
C GLY A 263 35.44 27.91 -15.01
N SER A 264 34.53 26.90 -14.91
CA SER A 264 33.11 27.14 -14.59
C SER A 264 32.85 27.60 -13.15
N GLY A 265 33.87 27.60 -12.30
CA GLY A 265 33.79 28.08 -10.92
C GLY A 265 33.56 27.01 -9.86
N LYS A 266 33.77 25.71 -10.17
CA LYS A 266 33.62 24.58 -9.23
C LYS A 266 34.30 24.82 -7.88
N SER A 267 35.61 25.03 -7.86
CA SER A 267 36.37 25.29 -6.63
C SER A 267 35.86 26.52 -5.85
N ALA A 268 35.40 27.56 -6.55
CA ALA A 268 34.84 28.74 -5.90
C ALA A 268 33.49 28.43 -5.25
N ALA A 269 32.61 27.72 -5.96
CA ALA A 269 31.33 27.23 -5.42
C ALA A 269 31.54 26.29 -4.23
N GLY A 270 32.50 25.38 -4.30
CA GLY A 270 32.83 24.48 -3.19
C GLY A 270 33.30 25.23 -1.94
N ASN A 271 34.11 26.28 -2.12
CA ASN A 271 34.51 27.17 -1.02
C ASN A 271 33.30 27.89 -0.41
N THR A 272 32.35 28.36 -1.24
CA THR A 272 31.11 29.00 -0.79
C THR A 272 30.25 28.01 0.02
N ILE A 273 30.06 26.77 -0.47
CA ILE A 273 29.26 25.74 0.19
C ILE A 273 29.85 25.34 1.56
N VAL A 274 31.17 25.14 1.62
CA VAL A 274 31.85 24.71 2.86
C VAL A 274 31.85 25.81 3.93
N GLY A 275 31.83 27.09 3.53
CA GLY A 275 31.63 28.22 4.45
C GLY A 275 32.77 28.48 5.45
N THR A 276 33.96 27.90 5.26
CA THR A 276 35.08 28.04 6.20
C THR A 276 35.88 29.34 6.00
N LYS A 277 36.44 29.91 7.10
CA LYS A 277 37.32 31.09 7.05
C LYS A 277 38.57 30.90 6.17
N LYS A 278 39.06 29.67 6.09
CA LYS A 278 40.13 29.27 5.14
C LYS A 278 39.43 28.74 3.88
N LYS A 279 39.87 29.18 2.69
CA LYS A 279 39.38 28.64 1.41
C LYS A 279 40.11 27.33 1.10
N PRO A 280 39.47 26.16 1.30
CA PRO A 280 40.13 24.86 1.17
C PRO A 280 40.51 24.52 -0.26
N PHE A 281 39.68 24.91 -1.24
CA PHE A 281 39.98 24.71 -2.65
C PHE A 281 40.70 25.93 -3.22
N ARG A 282 41.79 25.69 -3.97
CA ARG A 282 42.57 26.77 -4.60
C ARG A 282 41.80 27.37 -5.78
N SER A 283 40.96 28.38 -5.51
CA SER A 283 40.21 29.11 -6.54
C SER A 283 40.87 30.47 -6.85
N ARG A 284 41.40 30.65 -8.06
CA ARG A 284 41.84 31.96 -8.61
C ARG A 284 41.43 32.08 -10.07
N PHE A 285 41.13 33.30 -10.51
CA PHE A 285 40.97 33.58 -11.94
C PHE A 285 42.31 33.33 -12.63
N SER A 286 42.35 32.35 -13.53
CA SER A 286 43.56 31.82 -14.15
C SER A 286 43.21 31.35 -15.56
N SER A 287 44.13 31.54 -16.50
CA SER A 287 44.02 31.02 -17.87
C SER A 287 44.37 29.53 -17.97
N ILE A 288 44.82 28.91 -16.88
CA ILE A 288 45.21 27.50 -16.80
C ILE A 288 44.40 26.81 -15.70
N SER A 289 44.00 25.56 -15.95
CA SER A 289 43.33 24.68 -14.99
C SER A 289 44.20 24.48 -13.74
N LEU A 290 43.69 24.92 -12.59
CA LEU A 290 44.42 24.88 -11.30
C LEU A 290 44.18 23.58 -10.52
N THR A 291 43.04 22.92 -10.74
CA THR A 291 42.65 21.67 -10.07
C THR A 291 43.08 20.49 -10.93
N LYS A 292 44.13 19.79 -10.51
CA LYS A 292 44.68 18.63 -11.25
C LYS A 292 44.12 17.29 -10.77
N ASN A 293 43.71 17.19 -9.50
CA ASN A 293 43.18 15.99 -8.85
C ASN A 293 41.85 16.31 -8.14
N CYS A 294 41.05 15.28 -7.83
CA CYS A 294 39.87 15.44 -6.99
C CYS A 294 40.28 15.78 -5.55
N ASP A 295 39.66 16.78 -4.94
CA ASP A 295 39.90 17.16 -3.54
C ASP A 295 38.58 17.09 -2.75
N LYS A 296 38.62 16.49 -1.55
CA LYS A 296 37.46 16.42 -0.64
C LYS A 296 37.68 17.35 0.54
N THR A 297 36.69 18.21 0.80
CA THR A 297 36.65 19.02 2.02
C THR A 297 35.35 18.85 2.76
N ARG A 298 35.42 18.90 4.10
CA ARG A 298 34.26 18.87 4.99
C ARG A 298 33.99 20.24 5.58
N GLY A 299 32.72 20.58 5.73
CA GLY A 299 32.23 21.80 6.35
C GLY A 299 30.99 21.55 7.18
N LYS A 300 30.55 22.57 7.91
CA LYS A 300 29.29 22.55 8.64
C LYS A 300 28.51 23.82 8.30
N VAL A 301 27.29 23.65 7.78
CA VAL A 301 26.38 24.74 7.44
C VAL A 301 25.16 24.64 8.34
N GLY A 302 25.03 25.56 9.29
CA GLY A 302 24.08 25.42 10.39
C GLY A 302 24.38 24.15 11.19
N GLU A 303 23.45 23.21 11.22
CA GLU A 303 23.62 21.91 11.88
C GLU A 303 23.99 20.78 10.91
N GLN A 304 23.91 20.99 9.59
CA GLN A 304 24.18 19.98 8.57
C GLN A 304 25.69 19.83 8.33
N SER A 305 26.18 18.58 8.43
CA SER A 305 27.51 18.21 7.97
C SER A 305 27.52 18.05 6.45
N VAL A 306 28.50 18.67 5.77
CA VAL A 306 28.64 18.61 4.30
C VAL A 306 30.05 18.17 3.92
N ALA A 307 30.17 17.24 2.98
CA ALA A 307 31.39 16.95 2.25
C ALA A 307 31.24 17.41 0.81
N VAL A 308 32.15 18.26 0.36
CA VAL A 308 32.22 18.72 -1.02
C VAL A 308 33.44 18.09 -1.67
N ILE A 309 33.23 17.44 -2.81
CA ILE A 309 34.27 16.87 -3.66
C ILE A 309 34.40 17.80 -4.88
N ASP A 310 35.50 18.55 -4.92
CA ASP A 310 35.87 19.35 -6.08
C ASP A 310 36.56 18.45 -7.11
N THR A 311 36.13 18.55 -8.36
CA THR A 311 36.64 17.72 -9.45
C THR A 311 37.45 18.57 -10.43
N PRO A 312 38.47 18.02 -11.11
CA PRO A 312 39.10 18.69 -12.23
C PRO A 312 38.09 19.07 -13.32
N GLY A 313 38.49 19.91 -14.29
CA GLY A 313 37.68 20.06 -15.51
C GLY A 313 37.48 18.70 -16.17
N LEU A 314 36.26 18.15 -16.09
CA LEU A 314 35.92 16.86 -16.73
C LEU A 314 35.98 16.97 -18.27
N PHE A 315 35.86 18.19 -18.78
CA PHE A 315 35.64 18.53 -20.19
C PHE A 315 36.79 19.36 -20.80
N ASP A 316 37.99 19.34 -20.23
CA ASP A 316 39.14 19.94 -20.93
C ASP A 316 39.38 19.12 -22.22
N THR A 317 39.31 19.78 -23.38
CA THR A 317 39.51 19.21 -24.73
C THR A 317 40.86 18.51 -24.93
N THR A 318 41.75 18.58 -23.94
CA THR A 318 43.04 17.90 -23.88
C THR A 318 43.03 16.55 -23.16
N LEU A 319 41.92 16.17 -22.50
CA LEU A 319 41.83 14.92 -21.74
C LEU A 319 41.36 13.78 -22.65
N SER A 320 42.09 12.67 -22.62
CA SER A 320 41.60 11.43 -23.23
C SER A 320 40.38 10.90 -22.47
N ASN A 321 39.48 10.18 -23.16
CA ASN A 321 38.33 9.51 -22.53
C ASN A 321 38.74 8.66 -21.30
N GLU A 322 39.93 8.05 -21.36
CA GLU A 322 40.49 7.23 -20.28
C GLU A 322 40.90 8.07 -19.03
N GLU A 323 41.43 9.28 -19.23
CA GLU A 323 41.77 10.18 -18.13
C GLU A 323 40.53 10.83 -17.51
N GLY A 324 39.52 11.14 -18.32
CA GLY A 324 38.21 11.59 -17.84
C GLY A 324 37.57 10.53 -16.95
N LEU A 325 37.57 9.28 -17.40
CA LEU A 325 37.10 8.10 -16.67
C LEU A 325 37.78 7.90 -15.32
N ARG A 326 39.12 7.90 -15.29
CA ARG A 326 39.88 7.73 -14.04
C ARG A 326 39.60 8.85 -13.03
N LYS A 327 39.43 10.09 -13.50
CA LYS A 327 39.13 11.23 -12.63
C LYS A 327 37.72 11.15 -12.06
N ILE A 328 36.74 10.77 -12.87
CA ILE A 328 35.36 10.54 -12.42
C ILE A 328 35.34 9.42 -11.36
N ALA A 329 35.92 8.26 -11.66
CA ALA A 329 36.00 7.12 -10.73
C ALA A 329 36.62 7.50 -9.38
N LEU A 330 37.76 8.21 -9.40
CA LEU A 330 38.43 8.68 -8.18
C LEU A 330 37.54 9.60 -7.34
N CYS A 331 36.82 10.53 -7.98
CA CYS A 331 35.93 11.45 -7.30
C CYS A 331 34.75 10.73 -6.62
N ILE A 332 34.27 9.62 -7.20
CA ILE A 332 33.22 8.78 -6.59
C ILE A 332 33.76 7.99 -5.41
N SER A 333 34.97 7.41 -5.52
CA SER A 333 35.60 6.71 -4.40
C SER A 333 35.75 7.64 -3.17
N LEU A 334 36.04 8.92 -3.38
CA LEU A 334 36.07 9.94 -2.32
C LEU A 334 34.69 10.24 -1.72
N SER A 335 33.61 9.93 -2.44
CA SER A 335 32.22 10.15 -2.03
C SER A 335 31.58 8.92 -1.36
N ALA A 336 32.32 7.84 -1.08
CA ALA A 336 31.80 6.63 -0.43
C ALA A 336 30.96 6.93 0.82
N PRO A 337 29.83 6.23 1.04
CA PRO A 337 29.26 5.13 0.23
C PRO A 337 28.63 5.56 -1.11
N GLY A 338 28.61 6.86 -1.43
CA GLY A 338 28.25 7.41 -2.74
C GLY A 338 27.66 8.82 -2.62
N PRO A 339 27.59 9.61 -3.71
CA PRO A 339 27.17 11.00 -3.64
C PRO A 339 25.66 11.14 -3.41
N HIS A 340 25.25 12.15 -2.65
CA HIS A 340 23.85 12.52 -2.52
C HIS A 340 23.39 13.41 -3.68
N VAL A 341 24.32 14.17 -4.27
CA VAL A 341 24.04 15.02 -5.42
C VAL A 341 25.30 15.21 -6.28
N PHE A 342 25.10 15.18 -7.59
CA PHE A 342 26.01 15.71 -8.60
C PHE A 342 25.56 17.14 -8.94
N LEU A 343 26.38 18.13 -8.58
CA LEU A 343 26.13 19.53 -8.93
C LEU A 343 26.88 19.87 -10.21
N VAL A 344 26.14 20.04 -11.31
CA VAL A 344 26.68 20.45 -12.61
C VAL A 344 26.87 21.95 -12.62
N VAL A 345 28.12 22.39 -12.49
CA VAL A 345 28.51 23.78 -12.33
C VAL A 345 28.68 24.44 -13.71
N ILE A 346 27.78 25.36 -14.03
CA ILE A 346 27.74 26.13 -15.27
C ILE A 346 27.94 27.61 -14.95
N ARG A 347 28.73 28.31 -15.76
CA ARG A 347 28.86 29.77 -15.62
C ARG A 347 27.72 30.45 -16.37
N LEU A 348 27.05 31.42 -15.75
CA LEU A 348 26.07 32.24 -16.45
C LEU A 348 26.71 33.00 -17.62
N GLY A 349 26.08 32.89 -18.79
CA GLY A 349 26.61 33.34 -20.07
C GLY A 349 26.32 32.32 -21.18
N ARG A 350 27.18 32.26 -22.21
CA ARG A 350 26.96 31.39 -23.37
C ARG A 350 27.01 29.91 -22.96
N PHE A 351 25.94 29.17 -23.27
CA PHE A 351 25.88 27.72 -23.13
C PHE A 351 26.69 27.04 -24.23
N THR A 352 27.71 26.29 -23.82
CA THR A 352 28.69 25.66 -24.71
C THR A 352 28.39 24.17 -24.94
N GLU A 353 28.91 23.61 -26.03
CA GLU A 353 28.77 22.18 -26.34
C GLU A 353 29.35 21.29 -25.22
N GLU A 354 30.48 21.71 -24.63
CA GLU A 354 31.08 21.03 -23.47
C GLU A 354 30.11 20.92 -22.28
N GLU A 355 29.32 21.97 -22.03
CA GLU A 355 28.32 21.97 -20.95
C GLU A 355 27.12 21.09 -21.31
N ARG A 356 26.66 21.12 -22.56
CA ARG A 356 25.57 20.26 -23.05
C ARG A 356 25.88 18.78 -22.83
N ASN A 357 27.10 18.35 -23.14
CA ASN A 357 27.48 16.94 -23.08
C ASN A 357 27.74 16.45 -21.63
N THR A 358 27.59 17.32 -20.62
CA THR A 358 27.91 16.96 -19.23
C THR A 358 26.95 15.94 -18.63
N VAL A 359 25.64 16.09 -18.85
CA VAL A 359 24.63 15.17 -18.29
C VAL A 359 24.67 13.82 -18.98
N GLU A 360 24.81 13.80 -20.31
CA GLU A 360 25.00 12.57 -21.08
C GLU A 360 26.24 11.80 -20.61
N MET A 361 27.33 12.51 -20.28
CA MET A 361 28.53 11.89 -19.72
C MET A 361 28.28 11.29 -18.33
N ILE A 362 27.54 11.99 -17.47
CA ILE A 362 27.14 11.46 -16.17
C ILE A 362 26.30 10.20 -16.38
N GLN A 363 25.28 10.24 -17.24
CA GLN A 363 24.44 9.06 -17.50
C GLN A 363 25.24 7.91 -18.12
N ARG A 364 26.15 8.20 -19.05
CA ARG A 364 27.02 7.20 -19.68
C ARG A 364 27.89 6.45 -18.67
N PHE A 365 28.40 7.14 -17.66
CA PHE A 365 29.30 6.52 -16.67
C PHE A 365 28.61 6.04 -15.41
N PHE A 366 27.42 6.55 -15.10
CA PHE A 366 26.70 6.30 -13.85
C PHE A 366 25.29 5.73 -14.07
N GLY A 367 25.00 5.28 -15.29
CA GLY A 367 23.67 4.84 -15.68
C GLY A 367 22.65 5.98 -15.71
N ASP A 368 21.51 5.69 -16.34
CA ASP A 368 20.44 6.67 -16.56
C ASP A 368 19.86 7.25 -15.26
N GLU A 369 19.91 6.45 -14.20
CA GLU A 369 19.44 6.78 -12.86
C GLU A 369 20.23 7.91 -12.18
N ALA A 370 21.46 8.20 -12.63
CA ALA A 370 22.26 9.31 -12.11
C ALA A 370 21.60 10.68 -12.31
N SER A 371 20.74 10.81 -13.33
CA SER A 371 19.91 11.99 -13.57
C SER A 371 19.02 12.34 -12.36
N LYS A 372 18.55 11.34 -11.60
CA LYS A 372 17.74 11.54 -10.39
C LYS A 372 18.50 12.28 -9.29
N TYR A 373 19.84 12.14 -9.28
CA TYR A 373 20.75 12.74 -8.31
C TYR A 373 21.51 13.96 -8.86
N THR A 374 21.09 14.51 -10.00
CA THR A 374 21.80 15.61 -10.68
C THR A 374 21.02 16.93 -10.58
N MET A 375 21.73 18.02 -10.25
CA MET A 375 21.20 19.39 -10.18
C MET A 375 22.18 20.38 -10.82
N VAL A 376 21.66 21.39 -11.49
CA VAL A 376 22.48 22.45 -12.09
C VAL A 376 22.81 23.54 -11.07
N LEU A 377 24.07 23.97 -11.01
CA LEU A 377 24.52 25.11 -10.22
C LEU A 377 25.08 26.19 -11.14
N PHE A 378 24.35 27.29 -11.29
CA PHE A 378 24.82 28.47 -12.01
C PHE A 378 25.77 29.28 -11.15
N THR A 379 26.93 29.65 -11.68
CA THR A 379 27.87 30.58 -11.04
C THR A 379 27.88 31.92 -11.76
N HIS A 380 28.47 32.92 -11.12
CA HIS A 380 28.49 34.31 -11.61
C HIS A 380 27.08 34.92 -11.69
N GLY A 381 26.24 34.64 -10.69
CA GLY A 381 24.89 35.20 -10.53
C GLY A 381 24.84 36.72 -10.62
N GLU A 382 25.94 37.40 -10.28
CA GLU A 382 26.06 38.85 -10.45
C GLU A 382 26.12 39.34 -11.90
N SER A 383 26.09 38.44 -12.89
CA SER A 383 26.14 38.78 -14.32
C SER A 383 24.75 38.93 -14.95
N LEU A 384 23.68 38.64 -14.19
CA LEU A 384 22.32 39.00 -14.59
C LEU A 384 22.10 40.49 -14.28
N ASP A 385 21.49 41.20 -15.22
CA ASP A 385 21.08 42.58 -15.02
C ASP A 385 19.99 42.67 -13.93
N ASP A 386 19.87 43.81 -13.26
CA ASP A 386 18.99 43.98 -12.08
C ASP A 386 17.50 43.69 -12.38
N ASP A 387 17.08 43.82 -13.64
CA ASP A 387 15.71 43.60 -14.12
C ASP A 387 15.50 42.23 -14.80
N VAL A 388 16.53 41.38 -14.90
CA VAL A 388 16.47 40.07 -15.56
C VAL A 388 16.49 38.95 -14.52
N THR A 389 15.45 38.11 -14.51
CA THR A 389 15.43 36.93 -13.65
C THR A 389 16.22 35.77 -14.26
N ILE A 390 16.59 34.78 -13.44
CA ILE A 390 17.19 33.55 -13.98
C ILE A 390 16.18 32.82 -14.89
N GLU A 391 14.89 32.88 -14.58
CA GLU A 391 13.82 32.30 -15.39
C GLU A 391 13.78 32.93 -16.80
N ASP A 392 13.93 34.25 -16.91
CA ASP A 392 14.00 34.95 -18.20
C ASP A 392 15.19 34.46 -19.04
N PHE A 393 16.38 34.39 -18.42
CA PHE A 393 17.60 33.88 -19.07
C PHE A 393 17.45 32.44 -19.59
N LEU A 394 16.74 31.58 -18.85
CA LEU A 394 16.51 30.19 -19.26
C LEU A 394 15.52 30.05 -20.41
N ILE A 395 14.57 30.97 -20.58
CA ILE A 395 13.58 30.95 -21.67
C ILE A 395 14.25 31.24 -23.01
N GLU A 396 15.26 32.11 -23.04
CA GLU A 396 15.96 32.51 -24.26
C GLU A 396 16.72 31.36 -24.96
N ASN A 397 17.07 30.30 -24.22
CA ASN A 397 17.86 29.19 -24.74
C ASN A 397 17.14 27.83 -24.53
N PRO A 398 16.42 27.33 -25.55
CA PRO A 398 15.71 26.05 -25.48
C PRO A 398 16.61 24.85 -25.17
N ASP A 399 17.88 24.90 -25.60
CA ASP A 399 18.84 23.83 -25.33
C ASP A 399 19.24 23.78 -23.86
N LEU A 400 19.48 24.95 -23.25
CA LEU A 400 19.77 25.05 -21.83
C LEU A 400 18.56 24.61 -20.99
N LYS A 401 17.34 24.96 -21.41
CA LYS A 401 16.10 24.52 -20.77
C LYS A 401 15.95 22.99 -20.82
N THR A 402 16.20 22.40 -21.99
CA THR A 402 16.20 20.94 -22.18
C THR A 402 17.24 20.28 -21.28
N PHE A 403 18.45 20.82 -21.23
CA PHE A 403 19.52 20.32 -20.37
C PHE A 403 19.14 20.32 -18.87
N ILE A 404 18.53 21.41 -18.38
CA ILE A 404 18.05 21.48 -16.99
C ILE A 404 16.95 20.44 -16.74
N SER A 405 16.07 20.19 -17.72
CA SER A 405 15.00 19.20 -17.56
C SER A 405 15.52 17.75 -17.42
N GLN A 406 16.70 17.46 -17.97
CA GLN A 406 17.40 16.18 -17.78
C GLN A 406 17.99 16.04 -16.37
N CYS A 407 18.15 17.16 -15.65
CA CYS A 407 18.62 17.19 -14.27
C CYS A 407 17.41 17.25 -13.33
N ASN A 408 16.99 16.12 -12.77
CA ASN A 408 15.75 16.06 -11.99
C ASN A 408 15.78 16.96 -10.74
N GLY A 409 16.96 17.42 -10.31
CA GLY A 409 17.15 18.41 -9.26
C GLY A 409 16.80 19.85 -9.59
N GLY A 410 16.57 20.18 -10.86
CA GLY A 410 16.43 21.55 -11.31
C GLY A 410 17.75 22.32 -11.19
N TYR A 411 17.67 23.60 -10.80
CA TYR A 411 18.83 24.49 -10.71
C TYR A 411 18.88 25.36 -9.46
N HIS A 412 20.06 25.91 -9.18
CA HIS A 412 20.30 26.95 -8.19
C HIS A 412 21.35 27.95 -8.70
N VAL A 413 21.33 29.20 -8.23
CA VAL A 413 22.20 30.29 -8.71
C VAL A 413 23.08 30.81 -7.59
N PHE A 414 24.38 30.90 -7.85
CA PHE A 414 25.38 31.37 -6.92
C PHE A 414 26.05 32.67 -7.37
N ASN A 415 26.16 33.59 -6.42
CA ASN A 415 27.12 34.68 -6.46
C ASN A 415 28.25 34.37 -5.48
N ASN A 416 29.36 33.84 -6.02
CA ASN A 416 30.54 33.44 -5.23
C ASN A 416 31.35 34.61 -4.65
N LYS A 417 30.99 35.86 -5.00
CA LYS A 417 31.60 37.08 -4.43
C LYS A 417 30.80 37.62 -3.26
N ALA A 418 29.53 37.21 -3.10
CA ALA A 418 28.69 37.62 -1.98
C ALA A 418 29.26 37.07 -0.66
N LYS A 419 29.49 37.96 0.32
CA LYS A 419 30.11 37.60 1.60
C LYS A 419 29.14 36.95 2.59
N ASN A 420 27.86 37.33 2.55
CA ASN A 420 26.78 36.83 3.41
C ASN A 420 25.49 36.71 2.60
N SER A 421 25.01 35.50 2.36
CA SER A 421 23.82 35.28 1.54
C SER A 421 23.14 33.96 1.91
N ASN A 422 21.82 33.90 1.80
CA ASN A 422 21.03 32.69 2.02
C ASN A 422 21.18 31.62 0.91
N GLN A 423 22.06 31.86 -0.09
CA GLN A 423 22.29 30.95 -1.21
C GLN A 423 22.66 29.52 -0.77
N VAL A 424 23.51 29.36 0.26
CA VAL A 424 23.94 28.02 0.71
C VAL A 424 22.81 27.29 1.43
N PRO A 425 22.13 27.87 2.45
CA PRO A 425 20.93 27.25 3.03
C PRO A 425 19.86 26.87 2.02
N GLU A 426 19.57 27.74 1.04
CA GLU A 426 18.57 27.48 -0.01
C GLU A 426 18.99 26.34 -0.94
N LEU A 427 20.28 26.30 -1.34
CA LEU A 427 20.83 25.17 -2.10
C LEU A 427 20.68 23.86 -1.33
N LEU A 428 21.07 23.83 -0.06
CA LEU A 428 20.95 22.62 0.77
C LEU A 428 19.50 22.18 0.94
N GLN A 429 18.56 23.13 1.05
CA GLN A 429 17.13 22.81 1.10
C GLN A 429 16.66 22.16 -0.21
N LYS A 430 17.09 22.67 -1.38
CA LYS A 430 16.80 22.06 -2.68
C LYS A 430 17.40 20.66 -2.81
N ILE A 431 18.66 20.48 -2.39
CA ILE A 431 19.33 19.17 -2.41
C ILE A 431 18.61 18.19 -1.50
N ASN A 432 18.26 18.59 -0.28
CA ASN A 432 17.52 17.72 0.64
C ASN A 432 16.17 17.31 0.05
N LYS A 433 15.41 18.23 -0.58
CA LYS A 433 14.16 17.88 -1.28
C LYS A 433 14.38 16.86 -2.40
N MET A 434 15.45 17.00 -3.19
CA MET A 434 15.81 16.02 -4.22
C MET A 434 16.12 14.65 -3.58
N VAL A 435 16.97 14.62 -2.55
CA VAL A 435 17.34 13.38 -1.84
C VAL A 435 16.10 12.70 -1.25
N MET A 436 15.13 13.46 -0.74
CA MET A 436 13.86 12.95 -0.24
C MET A 436 13.02 12.29 -1.34
N ARG A 437 12.95 12.90 -2.53
CA ARG A 437 12.28 12.30 -3.69
C ARG A 437 12.95 11.01 -4.14
N ASN A 438 14.25 10.86 -3.87
CA ASN A 438 15.03 9.65 -4.14
C ASN A 438 15.07 8.67 -2.94
N GLY A 439 14.02 8.66 -2.11
CA GLY A 439 13.87 7.69 -1.00
C GLY A 439 14.77 7.96 0.22
N GLY A 440 15.38 9.15 0.30
CA GLY A 440 16.33 9.51 1.36
C GLY A 440 17.68 8.79 1.23
N SER A 441 17.98 8.24 0.05
CA SER A 441 19.24 7.54 -0.22
C SER A 441 20.24 8.42 -0.96
N HIS A 442 21.48 7.95 -1.03
CA HIS A 442 22.52 8.46 -1.93
C HIS A 442 22.61 7.52 -3.14
N TYR A 443 23.29 7.96 -4.19
CA TYR A 443 23.62 7.11 -5.33
C TYR A 443 24.50 5.93 -4.84
N THR A 444 24.08 4.68 -5.01
CA THR A 444 24.58 3.51 -4.24
C THR A 444 25.69 2.70 -4.94
N THR A 445 26.31 1.78 -4.18
CA THR A 445 27.39 0.92 -4.63
C THR A 445 26.98 -0.13 -5.68
N GLU A 446 25.71 -0.56 -5.76
CA GLU A 446 25.28 -1.48 -6.83
C GLU A 446 25.25 -0.75 -8.18
N MET A 447 24.68 0.46 -8.20
CA MET A 447 24.77 1.38 -9.35
C MET A 447 26.23 1.74 -9.66
N PHE A 448 27.10 1.71 -8.65
CA PHE A 448 28.54 1.90 -8.80
C PHE A 448 29.25 0.67 -9.40
N GLN A 449 28.86 -0.56 -9.05
CA GLN A 449 29.43 -1.78 -9.64
C GLN A 449 29.02 -1.93 -11.10
N GLU A 450 27.79 -1.53 -11.46
CA GLU A 450 27.35 -1.42 -12.85
C GLU A 450 28.14 -0.35 -13.60
N ALA A 451 28.32 0.82 -12.99
CA ALA A 451 29.17 1.89 -13.52
C ALA A 451 30.63 1.44 -13.71
N GLU A 452 31.27 0.81 -12.72
CA GLU A 452 32.65 0.30 -12.83
C GLU A 452 32.78 -0.74 -13.94
N ARG A 453 31.78 -1.62 -14.09
CA ARG A 453 31.74 -2.60 -15.19
C ARG A 453 31.63 -1.92 -16.55
N ALA A 454 30.74 -0.94 -16.70
CA ALA A 454 30.60 -0.16 -17.93
C ALA A 454 31.86 0.64 -18.27
N ILE A 455 32.55 1.18 -17.26
CA ILE A 455 33.83 1.89 -17.40
C ILE A 455 34.94 0.93 -17.90
N GLU A 456 35.05 -0.27 -17.33
CA GLU A 456 36.06 -1.26 -17.74
C GLU A 456 35.78 -1.82 -19.15
N GLU A 457 34.52 -2.04 -19.50
CA GLU A 457 34.10 -2.43 -20.86
C GLU A 457 34.46 -1.35 -21.89
N GLU A 458 34.17 -0.09 -21.60
CA GLU A 458 34.51 1.05 -22.45
C GLU A 458 36.03 1.20 -22.62
N LYS A 459 36.80 1.08 -21.53
CA LYS A 459 38.26 1.08 -21.57
C LYS A 459 38.81 -0.02 -22.48
N ASN A 460 38.27 -1.23 -22.38
CA ASN A 460 38.66 -2.34 -23.25
C ASN A 460 38.26 -2.16 -24.71
N ARG A 461 37.19 -1.40 -24.99
CA ARG A 461 36.81 -1.01 -26.36
C ARG A 461 37.81 -0.02 -26.95
N ILE A 462 38.13 1.06 -26.21
CA ILE A 462 39.09 2.08 -26.64
C ILE A 462 40.48 1.48 -26.89
N LEU A 463 40.93 0.55 -26.04
CA LEU A 463 42.22 -0.12 -26.20
C LEU A 463 42.28 -0.90 -27.51
N ARG A 464 41.22 -1.65 -27.84
CA ARG A 464 41.09 -2.39 -29.10
C ARG A 464 41.10 -1.45 -30.32
N GLU A 465 40.31 -0.39 -30.30
CA GLU A 465 40.29 0.61 -31.39
C GLU A 465 41.67 1.25 -31.61
N LYS A 466 42.41 1.53 -30.53
CA LYS A 466 43.75 2.10 -30.60
C LYS A 466 44.78 1.11 -31.16
N GLU A 467 44.68 -0.16 -30.80
CA GLU A 467 45.52 -1.23 -31.36
C GLU A 467 45.26 -1.42 -32.86
N GLU A 468 44.00 -1.44 -33.27
CA GLU A 468 43.61 -1.50 -34.70
C GLU A 468 44.16 -0.29 -35.46
N MET A 469 44.03 0.91 -34.91
CA MET A 469 44.57 2.12 -35.52
C MET A 469 46.10 2.07 -35.66
N MET A 470 46.81 1.54 -34.66
CA MET A 470 48.26 1.34 -34.73
C MET A 470 48.65 0.30 -35.77
N ASN A 471 47.92 -0.82 -35.85
CA ASN A 471 48.20 -1.87 -36.84
C ASN A 471 47.96 -1.35 -38.26
N LYS A 472 46.85 -0.63 -38.50
CA LYS A 472 46.56 0.00 -39.79
C LYS A 472 47.61 1.05 -40.18
N ARG A 473 48.13 1.82 -39.21
CA ARG A 473 49.26 2.74 -39.45
C ARG A 473 50.55 2.00 -39.81
N LYS A 474 50.83 0.86 -39.18
CA LYS A 474 52.00 0.03 -39.50
C LYS A 474 51.88 -0.60 -40.89
N GLU A 475 50.71 -1.13 -41.25
CA GLU A 475 50.43 -1.69 -42.58
C GLU A 475 50.58 -0.63 -43.66
N ASN A 476 49.95 0.53 -43.51
CA ASN A 476 50.09 1.64 -44.47
C ASN A 476 51.55 2.08 -44.63
N LYS A 477 52.33 2.06 -43.55
CA LYS A 477 53.75 2.41 -43.59
C LYS A 477 54.58 1.34 -44.34
N LEU A 478 54.32 0.06 -44.08
CA LEU A 478 54.96 -1.06 -44.80
C LEU A 478 54.59 -1.05 -46.28
N GLU A 479 53.33 -0.76 -46.63
CA GLU A 479 52.87 -0.65 -48.00
C GLU A 479 53.53 0.52 -48.73
N HIS A 480 53.65 1.68 -48.06
CA HIS A 480 54.37 2.82 -48.61
C HIS A 480 55.86 2.53 -48.84
N GLU A 481 56.53 1.88 -47.89
CA GLU A 481 57.94 1.47 -48.01
C GLU A 481 58.14 0.43 -49.12
N ALA A 482 57.21 -0.53 -49.26
CA ALA A 482 57.23 -1.52 -50.33
C ALA A 482 57.04 -0.88 -51.71
N ARG A 483 56.13 0.10 -51.82
CA ARG A 483 55.91 0.87 -53.04
C ARG A 483 57.14 1.68 -53.45
N GLU A 484 57.77 2.39 -52.53
CA GLU A 484 59.02 3.11 -52.81
C GLU A 484 60.13 2.16 -53.29
N LYS A 485 60.24 0.98 -52.67
CA LYS A 485 61.25 -0.02 -53.06
C LYS A 485 60.99 -0.58 -54.45
N ALA A 486 59.72 -0.83 -54.81
CA ALA A 486 59.33 -1.26 -56.15
C ALA A 486 59.63 -0.18 -57.20
N GLU A 487 59.31 1.09 -56.90
CA GLU A 487 59.60 2.22 -57.78
C GLU A 487 61.11 2.41 -58.01
N ARG A 488 61.94 2.30 -56.96
CA ARG A 488 63.41 2.30 -57.11
C ARG A 488 63.89 1.13 -57.96
N THR A 489 63.39 -0.08 -57.74
CA THR A 489 63.80 -1.27 -58.49
C THR A 489 63.43 -1.17 -59.98
N ASN A 490 62.26 -0.61 -60.28
CA ASN A 490 61.84 -0.34 -61.66
C ASN A 490 62.70 0.75 -62.32
N SER A 491 63.12 1.79 -61.58
CA SER A 491 64.07 2.80 -62.08
C SER A 491 65.43 2.17 -62.42
N TYR A 492 65.98 1.34 -61.53
CA TYR A 492 67.27 0.67 -61.76
C TYR A 492 67.24 -0.33 -62.92
N THR A 493 66.12 -1.01 -63.16
CA THR A 493 65.97 -1.94 -64.29
C THR A 493 65.77 -1.21 -65.62
N ALA A 494 65.08 -0.07 -65.62
CA ALA A 494 64.95 0.81 -66.79
C ALA A 494 66.30 1.43 -67.20
N GLU A 495 67.11 1.90 -66.24
CA GLU A 495 68.45 2.44 -66.53
C GLU A 495 69.41 1.38 -67.10
N ARG A 496 69.29 0.12 -66.63
CA ARG A 496 70.13 -0.99 -67.08
C ARG A 496 69.74 -1.52 -68.47
N CYS A 497 68.48 -1.39 -68.87
CA CYS A 497 68.04 -1.67 -70.25
C CYS A 497 68.49 -0.60 -71.26
N ASN A 498 68.75 0.63 -70.82
CA ASN A 498 69.23 1.72 -71.68
C ASN A 498 70.77 1.75 -71.84
N THR A 499 71.50 0.83 -71.20
CA THR A 499 72.97 0.73 -71.24
C THR A 499 73.50 -0.56 -71.90
N GLN A 500 72.61 -1.35 -72.53
CA GLN A 500 72.94 -2.38 -73.52
C GLN A 500 72.51 -1.89 -74.90
#